data_AF-A0A5N9CXC5-F1
#
_entry.id   AF-A0A5N9CXC5-F1
#
_cell.length_a   1.000
_cell.length_b   1.000
_cell.length_c   1.000
_cell.angle_alpha   90.00
_cell.angle_beta   90.00
_cell.angle_gamma   90.00
#
_symmetry.space_group_name_H-M   'P 1'
#
loop_
_entity.id
_entity.type
_entity.pdbx_description
1 polymer ?
#
loop_
_entity_poly.entity_id
_entity_poly.type
_entity_poly.pdbx_seq_one_letter_code
_entity_poly.pdbx_strand_id
1 'polypeptide(L)'
;MAIGWGFIGAGNYPNSRIAPAAALAEDTAIIASYSRDRGRADEFASKHGALAAYTSVEELLADSRVDVAFVASPNNLHAEHVKLAAKAGKHVL
;
A
#
# COMPACT_ATOMS: atom_id res chain seq x y z
N MET A 1 -13.02 -6.22 12.89
CA MET A 1 -11.62 -5.71 12.78
C MET A 1 -11.52 -5.08 11.41
N ALA A 2 -10.96 -3.88 11.31
CA ALA A 2 -10.82 -3.19 10.03
C ALA A 2 -9.76 -3.88 9.16
N ILE A 3 -10.00 -3.98 7.85
CA ILE A 3 -9.06 -4.49 6.85
C ILE A 3 -7.96 -3.45 6.62
N GLY A 4 -6.71 -3.85 6.83
CA GLY A 4 -5.54 -3.00 6.67
C GLY A 4 -5.00 -2.95 5.24
N TRP A 5 -4.95 -1.77 4.64
CA TRP A 5 -4.48 -1.54 3.28
C TRP A 5 -3.01 -1.09 3.23
N GLY A 6 -2.23 -1.78 2.39
CA GLY A 6 -0.87 -1.41 2.02
C GLY A 6 -0.81 -0.98 0.56
N PHE A 7 -0.26 0.20 0.27
CA PHE A 7 -0.13 0.74 -1.08
C PHE A 7 1.28 0.52 -1.62
N ILE A 8 1.44 -0.42 -2.54
CA ILE A 8 2.72 -0.64 -3.25
C ILE A 8 2.77 0.34 -4.43
N GLY A 9 3.24 1.55 -4.14
CA GLY A 9 3.36 2.65 -5.10
C GLY A 9 2.60 3.89 -4.66
N ALA A 10 3.30 5.01 -4.50
CA ALA A 10 2.75 6.33 -4.14
C ALA A 10 2.52 7.22 -5.38
N GLY A 11 2.03 6.65 -6.48
CA GLY A 11 1.76 7.38 -7.73
C GLY A 11 0.50 8.24 -7.70
N ASN A 12 0.23 8.98 -8.78
CA ASN A 12 -0.94 9.86 -8.85
C ASN A 12 -2.28 9.10 -8.75
N TYR A 13 -2.40 7.94 -9.40
CA TYR A 13 -3.63 7.14 -9.37
C TYR A 13 -4.01 6.64 -7.97
N PRO A 14 -3.14 5.93 -7.21
CA PRO A 14 -3.47 5.53 -5.85
C PRO A 14 -3.75 6.73 -4.94
N ASN A 15 -3.03 7.84 -5.13
CA ASN A 15 -3.17 9.05 -4.32
C ASN A 15 -4.50 9.78 -4.55
N SER A 16 -4.96 9.88 -5.80
CA SER A 16 -6.17 10.64 -6.16
C SER A 16 -7.46 9.82 -6.21
N ARG A 17 -7.36 8.49 -6.32
CA ARG A 17 -8.53 7.61 -6.52
C ARG A 17 -8.69 6.59 -5.41
N ILE A 18 -7.68 5.74 -5.19
CA ILE A 18 -7.87 4.52 -4.41
C ILE A 18 -7.71 4.75 -2.92
N ALA A 19 -6.70 5.50 -2.46
CA ALA A 19 -6.57 5.83 -1.04
C ALA A 19 -7.78 6.63 -0.51
N PRO A 20 -8.30 7.66 -1.21
CA PRO A 20 -9.54 8.31 -0.79
C PRO A 20 -10.75 7.36 -0.74
N ALA A 21 -10.88 6.45 -1.72
CA ALA A 21 -11.97 5.48 -1.74
C ALA A 21 -11.85 4.46 -0.60
N ALA A 22 -10.64 3.97 -0.32
CA ALA A 22 -10.37 3.10 0.82
C ALA A 22 -10.73 3.81 2.13
N ALA A 23 -10.32 5.05 2.33
CA ALA A 23 -10.65 5.81 3.54
C ALA A 23 -12.16 6.05 3.76
N LEU A 24 -12.97 5.98 2.69
CA LEU A 24 -14.44 6.08 2.76
C LEU A 24 -15.13 4.73 2.98
N ALA A 25 -14.44 3.62 2.74
CA ALA A 25 -15.00 2.29 2.90
C ALA A 25 -15.10 1.92 4.39
N GLU A 26 -16.24 1.37 4.79
CA GLU A 26 -16.46 0.88 6.15
C GLU A 26 -15.48 -0.25 6.48
N ASP A 27 -15.07 -0.32 7.75
CA ASP A 27 -14.16 -1.34 8.26
C ASP A 27 -12.84 -1.49 7.47
N THR A 28 -12.26 -0.37 7.04
CA THR A 28 -10.91 -0.36 6.47
C THR A 28 -10.01 0.69 7.12
N ALA A 29 -8.70 0.48 7.03
CA ALA A 29 -7.69 1.46 7.45
C ALA A 29 -6.51 1.44 6.49
N ILE A 30 -5.94 2.62 6.21
CA ILE A 30 -4.69 2.70 5.46
C ILE A 30 -3.54 2.49 6.44
N ILE A 31 -2.78 1.43 6.24
CA ILE A 31 -1.72 1.01 7.17
C ILE A 31 -0.37 1.44 6.68
N ALA A 32 -0.08 1.20 5.40
CA ALA A 32 1.26 1.35 4.87
C ALA A 32 1.28 1.95 3.47
N SER A 33 2.26 2.80 3.21
CA SER A 33 2.62 3.24 1.86
C SER A 33 4.02 2.76 1.49
N TYR A 34 4.26 2.49 0.22
CA TYR A 34 5.58 2.21 -0.33
C TYR A 34 5.91 3.10 -1.52
N SER A 35 7.15 3.59 -1.52
CA SER A 35 7.82 4.20 -2.66
C SER A 35 9.32 3.98 -2.52
N ARG A 36 10.04 3.81 -3.65
CA ARG A 36 11.53 3.82 -3.64
C ARG A 36 12.11 5.14 -3.14
N ASP A 37 11.34 6.21 -3.30
CA ASP A 37 11.65 7.53 -2.77
C ASP A 37 10.94 7.72 -1.42
N ARG A 38 11.74 7.93 -0.36
CA ARG A 38 11.27 8.12 1.02
C ARG A 38 10.29 9.28 1.14
N GLY A 39 10.62 10.43 0.54
CA GLY A 39 9.77 11.63 0.61
C GLY A 39 8.37 11.39 0.05
N ARG A 40 8.26 10.69 -1.09
CA ARG A 40 6.95 10.32 -1.65
C ARG A 40 6.18 9.30 -0.81
N ALA A 41 6.86 8.35 -0.16
CA ALA A 41 6.19 7.42 0.75
C ALA A 41 5.60 8.17 1.96
N ASP A 42 6.42 9.05 2.56
CA ASP A 42 6.04 9.83 3.72
C ASP A 42 4.93 10.84 3.40
N GLU A 43 4.99 11.53 2.25
CA GLU A 43 3.94 12.44 1.80
C GLU A 43 2.61 11.70 1.61
N PHE A 44 2.64 10.52 0.97
CA PHE A 44 1.44 9.69 0.82
C PHE A 44 0.87 9.26 2.17
N ALA A 45 1.74 8.81 3.08
CA ALA A 45 1.33 8.40 4.42
C ALA A 45 0.71 9.55 5.20
N SER A 46 1.35 10.72 5.21
CA SER A 46 0.84 11.92 5.86
C SER A 46 -0.51 12.36 5.28
N LYS A 47 -0.64 12.38 3.96
CA LYS A 47 -1.87 12.83 3.28
C LYS A 47 -3.07 11.93 3.54
N HIS A 48 -2.85 10.62 3.58
CA HIS A 48 -3.93 9.62 3.66
C HIS A 48 -4.07 8.96 5.03
N GLY A 49 -3.26 9.39 6.02
CA GLY A 49 -3.29 8.86 7.37
C GLY A 49 -2.72 7.44 7.50
N ALA A 50 -1.78 7.04 6.64
CA ALA A 50 -1.11 5.74 6.79
C ALA A 50 -0.23 5.72 8.05
N LEU A 51 -0.26 4.60 8.78
CA LEU A 51 0.50 4.43 10.02
C LEU A 51 2.01 4.24 9.80
N ALA A 52 2.40 3.82 8.59
CA ALA A 52 3.79 3.59 8.23
C ALA A 52 4.07 3.92 6.76
N ALA A 53 5.32 4.29 6.50
CA ALA A 53 5.86 4.51 5.16
C ALA A 53 7.13 3.69 4.99
N TYR A 54 7.23 2.96 3.88
CA TYR A 54 8.31 2.03 3.61
C TYR A 54 9.03 2.35 2.30
N THR A 55 10.30 1.97 2.25
CA THR A 55 11.15 2.02 1.05
C THR A 55 11.53 0.64 0.54
N SER A 56 10.99 -0.42 1.17
CA SER A 56 11.04 -1.82 0.71
C SER A 56 9.62 -2.38 0.63
N VAL A 57 9.35 -3.14 -0.42
CA VAL A 57 8.06 -3.84 -0.59
C VAL A 57 7.94 -4.95 0.44
N GLU A 58 9.04 -5.66 0.69
CA GLU A 58 9.15 -6.75 1.65
C GLU A 58 8.86 -6.29 3.08
N GLU A 59 9.40 -5.13 3.49
CA GLU A 59 9.10 -4.55 4.81
C GLU A 59 7.61 -4.20 4.96
N LEU A 60 6.99 -3.61 3.93
CA LEU A 60 5.55 -3.34 3.91
C LEU A 60 4.75 -4.64 4.02
N LEU A 61 5.14 -5.67 3.28
CA LEU A 61 4.45 -6.96 3.29
C LEU A 61 4.69 -7.78 4.56
N ALA A 62 5.78 -7.52 5.29
CA ALA A 62 6.05 -8.10 6.59
C ALA A 62 5.22 -7.47 7.71
N ASP A 63 4.65 -6.28 7.50
CA ASP A 63 3.73 -5.66 8.47
C ASP A 63 2.47 -6.53 8.64
N SER A 64 2.29 -7.05 9.86
CA SER A 64 1.15 -7.90 10.21
C SER A 64 -0.17 -7.16 10.21
N ARG A 65 -0.16 -5.82 10.20
CA ARG A 65 -1.34 -4.97 10.11
C ARG A 65 -1.84 -4.81 8.67
N VAL A 66 -1.02 -5.14 7.67
CA VAL A 66 -1.42 -5.10 6.25
C VAL A 66 -2.12 -6.40 5.88
N ASP A 67 -3.38 -6.35 5.48
CA ASP A 67 -4.17 -7.49 5.02
C ASP A 67 -4.22 -7.56 3.49
N VAL A 68 -4.30 -6.39 2.83
CA VAL A 68 -4.39 -6.25 1.38
C VAL A 68 -3.28 -5.35 0.83
N ALA A 69 -2.63 -5.82 -0.22
CA ALA A 69 -1.65 -5.05 -0.99
C ALA A 69 -2.30 -4.52 -2.27
N PHE A 70 -2.45 -3.20 -2.38
CA PHE A 70 -2.84 -2.54 -3.61
C PHE A 70 -1.61 -2.25 -4.48
N VAL A 71 -1.51 -2.90 -5.63
CA VAL A 71 -0.32 -2.81 -6.51
C VAL A 71 -0.48 -1.70 -7.54
N ALA A 72 0.20 -0.58 -7.29
CA ALA A 72 0.20 0.61 -8.14
C ALA A 72 1.62 1.07 -8.53
N SER A 73 2.58 0.16 -8.47
CA SER A 73 3.93 0.33 -9.03
C SER A 73 3.90 0.50 -10.55
N PRO A 74 5.01 0.82 -11.23
CA PRO A 74 5.09 0.71 -12.69
C PRO A 74 4.66 -0.68 -13.20
N ASN A 75 3.92 -0.73 -14.31
CA ASN A 75 3.28 -1.96 -14.82
C ASN A 75 4.25 -3.14 -14.98
N ASN A 76 5.49 -2.89 -15.39
CA ASN A 76 6.50 -3.94 -15.56
C ASN A 76 6.91 -4.63 -14.24
N LEU A 77 6.59 -4.03 -13.09
CA LEU A 77 6.84 -4.59 -11.76
C LEU A 77 5.60 -5.28 -11.15
N HIS A 78 4.42 -5.17 -11.76
CA HIS A 78 3.18 -5.72 -11.20
C HIS A 78 3.31 -7.22 -10.94
N ALA A 79 3.80 -7.98 -11.92
CA ALA A 79 3.92 -9.43 -11.81
C ALA A 79 4.84 -9.84 -10.65
N GLU A 80 5.90 -9.08 -10.38
CA GLU A 80 6.81 -9.34 -9.27
C GLU A 80 6.16 -9.00 -7.93
N HIS A 81 5.62 -7.80 -7.78
CA HIS A 81 4.99 -7.35 -6.53
C HIS A 81 3.76 -8.18 -6.16
N VAL A 82 2.94 -8.58 -7.13
CA VAL A 82 1.79 -9.49 -6.92
C VAL A 82 2.27 -10.83 -6.37
N LYS A 83 3.34 -11.41 -6.94
CA LYS A 83 3.92 -12.67 -6.44
C LYS A 83 4.47 -12.53 -5.02
N LEU A 84 5.16 -11.43 -4.73
CA LEU A 84 5.67 -11.15 -3.39
C LEU A 84 4.52 -11.02 -2.38
N ALA A 85 3.49 -10.25 -2.70
CA ALA A 85 2.32 -10.06 -1.84
C ALA A 85 1.57 -11.36 -1.58
N ALA A 86 1.32 -12.16 -2.63
CA ALA A 86 0.67 -13.46 -2.49
C ALA A 86 1.52 -14.43 -1.67
N LYS A 87 2.85 -14.45 -1.86
CA LYS A 87 3.77 -15.28 -1.07
C LYS A 87 3.79 -14.85 0.41
N ALA A 88 3.63 -13.56 0.69
CA ALA A 88 3.48 -13.02 2.04
C ALA A 88 2.09 -13.25 2.65
N GLY A 89 1.19 -13.95 1.93
CA GLY A 89 -0.16 -14.27 2.41
C GLY A 89 -1.11 -13.08 2.38
N LYS A 90 -0.80 -12.02 1.65
CA LYS A 90 -1.66 -10.83 1.54
C LYS A 90 -2.69 -11.00 0.43
N HIS A 91 -3.88 -10.46 0.63
CA HIS A 91 -4.81 -10.23 -0.47
C HIS A 91 -4.19 -9.24 -1.46
N VAL A 92 -4.50 -9.36 -2.74
CA VAL A 92 -3.91 -8.50 -3.78
C VAL A 92 -5.00 -7.83 -4.58
N LEU A 93 -4.88 -6.52 -4.77
CA LEU A 93 -5.75 -5.70 -5.60
C LEU A 93 -4.94 -4.86 -6.61
#